data_AF-A0A1S9T8F1-F1
#
_entry.id   AF-A0A1S9T8F1-F1
#
_cell.length_a   1.000
_cell.length_b   1.000
_cell.length_c   1.000
_cell.angle_alpha   90.00
_cell.angle_beta   90.00
_cell.angle_gamma   90.00
#
_symmetry.space_group_name_H-M   'P 1'
#
loop_
_entity.id
_entity.type
_entity.pdbx_description
1 polymer ?
#
loop_
_entity_poly.entity_id
_entity_poly.type
_entity_poly.pdbx_seq_one_letter_code
_entity_poly.pdbx_strand_id
1 'polypeptide(L)'
;MIRLMFDNIQVAHQEGAIKNCSLVLEKDVNDFFIPKDLFRNGSTKISKKDLLEWIGCRIFPEHRVDCDKLLKQLDLNKYDPLEIAKKTKVCLVEDAWWLTFSEKDNFRNDTLRGKLGFEEWSNKL
;
A
#
# COMPACT_ATOMS: atom_id res chain seq x y z
N MET A 1 4.93 5.07 10.23
CA MET A 1 5.23 5.93 9.07
C MET A 1 4.81 5.15 7.84
N ILE A 2 4.10 5.77 6.89
CA ILE A 2 3.69 5.08 5.67
C ILE A 2 4.88 5.03 4.70
N ARG A 3 5.11 3.87 4.09
CA ARG A 3 5.99 3.76 2.91
C ARG A 3 5.32 2.91 1.86
N LEU A 4 5.50 3.29 0.61
CA LEU A 4 5.12 2.47 -0.53
C LEU A 4 6.32 1.61 -0.92
N MET A 5 6.04 0.33 -1.08
CA MET A 5 7.03 -0.67 -1.44
C MET A 5 6.63 -1.33 -2.76
N PHE A 6 7.62 -1.78 -3.53
CA PHE A 6 7.50 -2.78 -4.58
C PHE A 6 8.28 -4.00 -4.11
N ASP A 7 7.58 -5.02 -3.63
CA ASP A 7 8.15 -6.12 -2.83
C ASP A 7 9.11 -5.60 -1.73
N ASN A 8 10.43 -5.67 -1.93
CA ASN A 8 11.43 -5.22 -0.95
C ASN A 8 11.99 -3.82 -1.21
N ILE A 9 11.62 -3.20 -2.32
CA ILE A 9 12.18 -1.92 -2.77
C ILE A 9 11.27 -0.81 -2.25
N GLN A 10 11.82 0.11 -1.46
CA GLN A 10 11.09 1.31 -1.06
C GLN A 10 10.98 2.25 -2.26
N VAL A 11 9.74 2.54 -2.66
CA VAL A 11 9.42 3.40 -3.82
C VAL A 11 9.14 4.83 -3.38
N ALA A 12 8.48 5.00 -2.23
CA ALA A 12 8.12 6.31 -1.71
C ALA A 12 7.97 6.30 -0.18
N HIS A 13 8.17 7.45 0.46
CA HIS A 13 8.00 7.62 1.89
C HIS A 13 6.99 8.71 2.23
N GLN A 14 6.43 8.60 3.44
CA GLN A 14 5.56 9.62 4.01
C GLN A 14 6.36 10.85 4.44
N GLU A 15 5.94 12.02 3.98
CA GLU A 15 6.30 13.30 4.59
C GLU A 15 5.12 13.87 5.39
N GLY A 16 5.42 14.52 6.51
CA GLY A 16 4.43 15.16 7.39
C GLY A 16 3.69 14.18 8.31
N ALA A 17 2.79 14.72 9.14
CA ALA A 17 1.98 13.91 10.05
C ALA A 17 0.88 13.15 9.30
N ILE A 18 0.45 11.99 9.81
CA ILE A 18 -0.59 11.14 9.19
C ILE A 18 -1.88 11.90 8.85
N LYS A 19 -2.23 12.93 9.66
CA LYS A 19 -3.42 13.75 9.40
C LYS A 19 -3.32 14.50 8.07
N ASN A 20 -2.16 15.04 7.74
CA ASN A 20 -1.87 15.85 6.55
C ASN A 20 -0.61 15.33 5.85
N CYS A 21 -0.55 14.03 5.57
CA CYS A 21 0.63 13.44 4.96
C CYS A 21 0.66 13.68 3.44
N SER A 22 1.87 13.61 2.90
CA SER A 22 2.11 13.40 1.47
C SER A 22 2.98 12.17 1.31
N LEU A 23 2.91 11.53 0.14
CA LEU A 23 3.82 10.45 -0.21
C LEU A 23 4.76 10.95 -1.31
N VAL A 24 6.06 10.81 -1.10
CA VAL A 24 7.10 11.35 -1.98
C VAL A 24 7.98 10.23 -2.48
N LEU A 25 8.19 10.15 -3.79
CA LEU A 25 9.07 9.17 -4.41
C LEU A 25 10.50 9.27 -3.87
N GLU A 26 11.16 8.12 -3.76
CA GLU A 26 12.61 8.09 -3.58
C GLU A 26 13.31 8.69 -4.81
N LYS A 27 14.45 9.36 -4.58
CA LYS A 27 15.16 10.10 -5.64
C LYS A 27 15.62 9.23 -6.81
N ASP A 28 16.04 8.00 -6.51
CA ASP A 28 16.71 7.11 -7.46
C ASP A 28 15.89 5.84 -7.73
N VAL A 29 14.57 5.90 -7.55
CA VAL A 29 13.69 4.75 -7.86
C VAL A 29 13.55 4.59 -9.38
N ASN A 30 13.74 3.36 -9.87
CA ASN A 30 13.53 3.05 -11.28
C ASN A 30 12.05 3.25 -11.65
N ASP A 31 11.81 3.87 -12.81
CA ASP A 31 10.47 4.14 -13.35
C ASP A 31 9.56 2.91 -13.42
N PHE A 32 10.14 1.72 -13.58
CA PHE A 32 9.44 0.44 -13.60
C PHE A 32 8.73 0.12 -12.27
N PHE A 33 9.29 0.53 -11.13
CA PHE A 33 8.72 0.24 -9.81
C PHE A 33 7.65 1.25 -9.37
N ILE A 34 7.46 2.33 -10.13
CA ILE A 34 6.52 3.40 -9.77
C ILE A 34 5.10 3.04 -10.21
N PRO A 35 4.11 2.99 -9.30
CA PRO A 35 2.71 2.80 -9.67
C PRO A 35 2.19 4.05 -10.39
N LYS A 36 2.07 3.97 -11.72
CA LYS A 36 1.70 5.09 -12.59
C LYS A 36 0.25 5.55 -12.41
N ASP A 37 -0.60 4.69 -11.85
CA ASP A 37 -1.96 5.00 -11.44
C ASP A 37 -2.03 5.89 -10.19
N LEU A 38 -1.00 5.84 -9.33
CA LEU A 38 -0.84 6.71 -8.16
C LEU A 38 -0.02 7.96 -8.50
N PHE A 39 1.20 7.79 -9.05
CA PHE A 39 2.09 8.89 -9.44
C PHE A 39 1.87 9.27 -10.91
N ARG A 40 0.78 9.99 -11.17
CA ARG A 40 0.34 10.36 -12.52
C ARG A 40 1.16 11.51 -13.09
N ASN A 41 1.28 11.55 -14.42
CA ASN A 41 1.88 12.65 -15.18
C ASN A 41 3.30 13.06 -14.73
N GLY A 42 4.11 12.11 -14.25
CA GLY A 42 5.45 12.37 -13.76
C GLY A 42 5.52 13.08 -12.41
N SER A 43 4.40 13.15 -11.67
CA SER A 43 4.43 13.69 -10.31
C SER A 43 5.33 12.83 -9.41
N THR A 44 6.14 13.48 -8.60
CA THR A 44 7.01 12.84 -7.60
C THR A 44 6.42 12.90 -6.19
N LYS A 45 5.30 13.59 -6.01
CA LYS A 45 4.63 13.80 -4.72
C LYS A 45 3.12 13.72 -4.90
N ILE A 46 2.46 12.95 -4.05
CA ILE A 46 1.00 12.81 -4.05
C ILE A 46 0.42 13.20 -2.69
N SER A 47 -0.81 13.69 -2.72
CA SER A 47 -1.50 14.13 -1.51
C SER A 47 -2.06 12.93 -0.73
N LYS A 48 -2.45 13.15 0.52
CA LYS A 48 -3.22 12.16 1.28
C LYS A 48 -4.50 11.74 0.57
N LYS A 49 -5.16 12.66 -0.15
CA LYS A 49 -6.40 12.36 -0.87
C LYS A 49 -6.14 11.32 -1.96
N ASP A 50 -5.11 11.54 -2.78
CA ASP A 50 -4.73 10.62 -3.87
C ASP A 50 -4.33 9.25 -3.30
N LEU A 51 -3.62 9.23 -2.17
CA LEU A 51 -3.28 7.99 -1.47
C LEU A 51 -4.54 7.23 -1.01
N LEU A 52 -5.52 7.92 -0.43
CA LEU A 52 -6.77 7.30 0.03
C LEU A 52 -7.62 6.77 -1.14
N GLU A 53 -7.66 7.49 -2.27
CA GLU A 53 -8.31 7.01 -3.48
C GLU A 53 -7.66 5.73 -4.01
N TRP A 54 -6.32 5.70 -4.06
CA TRP A 54 -5.56 4.52 -4.48
C TRP A 54 -5.74 3.32 -3.53
N ILE A 55 -5.74 3.56 -2.22
CA ILE A 55 -6.09 2.53 -1.22
C ILE A 55 -7.50 2.00 -1.49
N GLY A 56 -8.46 2.87 -1.76
CA GLY A 56 -9.85 2.50 -2.07
C GLY A 56 -9.99 1.54 -3.25
N CYS A 57 -9.14 1.67 -4.27
CA CYS A 57 -9.11 0.76 -5.42
C CYS A 57 -8.55 -0.64 -5.10
N ARG A 58 -7.90 -0.80 -3.94
CA ARG A 58 -7.16 -2.02 -3.57
C ARG A 58 -7.75 -2.75 -2.36
N ILE A 59 -8.77 -2.17 -1.74
CA ILE A 59 -9.53 -2.79 -0.66
C ILE A 59 -10.95 -3.10 -1.14
N PHE A 60 -11.68 -3.94 -0.40
CA PHE A 60 -13.08 -4.20 -0.74
C PHE A 60 -13.94 -2.93 -0.56
N PRO A 61 -14.93 -2.69 -1.43
CA PRO A 61 -15.76 -1.48 -1.34
C PRO A 61 -16.71 -1.53 -0.14
N GLU A 62 -17.05 -0.36 0.42
CA GLU A 62 -17.92 -0.23 1.60
C GLU A 62 -19.30 -0.87 1.39
N HIS A 63 -19.85 -0.77 0.19
CA HIS A 63 -21.18 -1.30 -0.16
C HIS A 63 -21.16 -2.75 -0.65
N ARG A 64 -20.06 -3.48 -0.46
CA ARG A 64 -20.00 -4.90 -0.81
C ARG A 64 -20.98 -5.69 0.07
N VAL A 65 -21.72 -6.64 -0.52
CA VAL A 65 -22.76 -7.41 0.19
C VAL A 65 -22.25 -8.12 1.45
N ASP A 66 -21.01 -8.60 1.44
CA ASP A 66 -20.34 -9.28 2.55
C ASP A 66 -19.35 -8.38 3.33
N CYS A 67 -19.51 -7.05 3.27
CA CYS A 67 -18.64 -6.07 3.95
C CYS A 67 -18.49 -6.37 5.45
N ASP A 68 -19.59 -6.58 6.18
CA ASP A 68 -19.56 -6.86 7.63
C ASP A 68 -18.78 -8.15 7.96
N LYS A 69 -18.87 -9.17 7.10
CA LYS A 69 -18.14 -10.43 7.27
C LYS A 69 -16.63 -10.20 7.08
N LEU A 70 -16.24 -9.43 6.07
CA LEU A 70 -14.84 -9.10 5.81
C LEU A 70 -14.25 -8.24 6.94
N LEU A 71 -15.01 -7.24 7.43
CA LEU A 71 -14.61 -6.42 8.57
C LEU A 71 -14.36 -7.29 9.82
N LYS A 72 -15.25 -8.24 10.11
CA LYS A 72 -15.07 -9.18 11.21
C LYS A 72 -13.81 -10.05 11.05
N GLN A 73 -13.49 -10.49 9.84
CA GLN A 73 -12.26 -11.25 9.57
C GLN A 73 -10.99 -10.41 9.78
N LEU A 74 -11.08 -9.09 9.57
CA LEU A 74 -9.99 -8.15 9.84
C LEU A 74 -9.96 -7.64 11.28
N ASP A 75 -10.89 -8.09 12.13
CA ASP A 75 -11.08 -7.59 13.50
C ASP A 75 -11.33 -6.07 13.50
N LEU A 76 -12.30 -5.63 12.70
CA LEU A 76 -12.75 -4.25 12.56
C LEU A 76 -14.27 -4.18 12.75
N ASN A 77 -14.74 -3.15 13.46
CA ASN A 77 -16.17 -2.93 13.75
C ASN A 77 -16.85 -1.97 12.77
N LYS A 78 -16.07 -1.23 11.98
CA LYS A 78 -16.56 -0.24 11.03
C LYS A 78 -15.65 -0.19 9.81
N TYR A 79 -16.22 0.25 8.69
CA TYR A 79 -15.43 0.50 7.49
C TYR A 79 -14.54 1.74 7.70
N ASP A 80 -13.23 1.53 7.65
CA ASP A 80 -12.22 2.58 7.70
C ASP A 80 -11.10 2.20 6.73
N PRO A 81 -10.94 2.91 5.60
CA PRO A 81 -9.95 2.55 4.58
C PRO A 81 -8.52 2.44 5.12
N LEU A 82 -8.13 3.28 6.08
CA LEU A 82 -6.77 3.24 6.64
C LEU A 82 -6.58 2.07 7.59
N GLU A 83 -7.58 1.72 8.40
CA GLU A 83 -7.48 0.53 9.26
C GLU A 83 -7.51 -0.76 8.44
N ILE A 84 -8.33 -0.83 7.38
CA ILE A 84 -8.32 -1.95 6.44
C ILE A 84 -6.96 -2.03 5.73
N ALA A 85 -6.41 -0.91 5.29
CA ALA A 85 -5.09 -0.84 4.66
C ALA A 85 -3.97 -1.36 5.59
N LYS A 86 -4.01 -1.04 6.90
CA LYS A 86 -3.04 -1.56 7.88
C LYS A 86 -3.10 -3.09 8.02
N LYS A 87 -4.30 -3.67 7.95
CA LYS A 87 -4.54 -5.12 8.10
C LYS A 87 -4.19 -5.90 6.83
N THR A 88 -4.47 -5.32 5.66
CA THR A 88 -4.27 -5.96 4.35
C THR A 88 -2.95 -5.59 3.68
N LYS A 89 -2.25 -4.59 4.22
CA LYS A 89 -1.08 -3.93 3.63
C LYS A 89 -1.32 -3.35 2.24
N VAL A 90 -2.59 -3.23 1.81
CA VAL A 90 -2.95 -2.76 0.45
C VAL A 90 -2.31 -3.64 -0.64
N CYS A 91 -1.98 -4.88 -0.29
CA CYS A 91 -1.32 -5.84 -1.16
C CYS A 91 -2.35 -6.58 -2.00
N LEU A 92 -2.15 -6.57 -3.32
CA LEU A 92 -2.89 -7.39 -4.27
C LEU A 92 -2.08 -8.64 -4.62
N VAL A 93 -2.74 -9.70 -5.11
CA VAL A 93 -2.00 -10.88 -5.63
C VAL A 93 -1.42 -10.54 -7.00
N GLU A 94 -2.07 -9.65 -7.73
CA GLU A 94 -1.83 -9.33 -9.13
C GLU A 94 -0.61 -8.42 -9.33
N ASP A 95 -0.20 -7.66 -8.31
CA ASP A 95 0.93 -6.74 -8.39
C ASP A 95 1.80 -6.73 -7.13
N ALA A 96 3.01 -6.18 -7.24
CA ALA A 96 4.02 -6.18 -6.19
C ALA A 96 3.94 -4.98 -5.23
N TRP A 97 2.96 -4.09 -5.39
CA TRP A 97 2.87 -2.88 -4.56
C TRP A 97 2.15 -3.15 -3.24
N TRP A 98 2.70 -2.60 -2.17
CA TRP A 98 2.09 -2.65 -0.84
C TRP A 98 2.54 -1.48 0.03
N LEU A 99 1.83 -1.23 1.13
CA LEU A 99 2.16 -0.20 2.10
C LEU A 99 2.70 -0.81 3.40
N THR A 100 3.82 -0.26 3.87
CA THR A 100 4.24 -0.42 5.26
C THR A 100 3.64 0.71 6.11
N PHE A 101 3.31 0.40 7.35
CA PHE A 101 2.85 1.35 8.37
C PHE A 101 3.80 1.39 9.58
N SER A 102 4.66 0.37 9.70
CA SER A 102 5.62 0.15 10.77
C SER A 102 6.99 -0.25 10.19
N GLU A 103 8.06 0.02 10.93
CA GLU A 103 9.41 -0.49 10.63
C GLU A 103 9.53 -2.00 10.75
N LYS A 104 8.57 -2.64 11.42
CA LYS A 104 8.55 -4.10 11.60
C LYS A 104 7.80 -4.84 10.51
N ASP A 105 7.09 -4.12 9.64
CA ASP A 105 6.34 -4.73 8.55
C ASP A 105 7.32 -5.38 7.56
N ASN A 106 7.05 -6.63 7.19
CA ASN A 106 7.91 -7.44 6.34
C ASN A 106 7.09 -8.08 5.21
N PHE A 107 7.66 -8.07 4.00
CA PHE A 107 6.99 -8.61 2.81
C PHE A 107 6.50 -10.05 3.02
N ARG A 108 7.36 -10.96 3.48
CA ARG A 108 7.03 -12.40 3.66
C ARG A 108 5.91 -12.63 4.64
N ASN A 109 5.94 -11.92 5.76
CA ASN A 109 5.07 -12.23 6.90
C ASN A 109 3.78 -11.43 6.90
N ASP A 110 3.76 -10.25 6.29
CA ASP A 110 2.63 -9.31 6.41
C ASP A 110 1.82 -9.16 5.13
N THR A 111 2.38 -9.49 3.97
CA THR A 111 1.67 -9.38 2.68
C THR A 111 1.05 -10.70 2.25
N LEU A 112 -0.01 -10.63 1.44
CA LEU A 112 -0.64 -11.83 0.87
C LEU A 112 0.31 -12.55 -0.09
N ARG A 113 1.04 -11.80 -0.94
CA ARG A 113 2.03 -12.36 -1.88
C ARG A 113 3.18 -13.06 -1.17
N GLY A 114 3.74 -12.45 -0.13
CA GLY A 114 4.79 -13.05 0.68
C GLY A 114 4.36 -14.39 1.27
N LYS A 115 3.14 -14.45 1.83
CA LYS A 115 2.55 -15.68 2.39
C LYS A 115 2.26 -16.76 1.35
N LEU A 116 1.96 -16.36 0.12
CA LEU A 116 1.76 -17.27 -1.02
C LEU A 116 3.08 -17.72 -1.68
N GLY A 117 4.23 -17.25 -1.19
CA GLY A 117 5.54 -17.68 -1.67
C GLY A 117 6.03 -16.98 -2.94
N PHE A 118 5.44 -15.85 -3.32
CA PHE A 118 5.96 -15.05 -4.45
C PHE A 118 7.41 -14.63 -4.21
N GLU A 119 8.21 -14.61 -5.28
CA GLU A 119 9.60 -14.17 -5.19
C GLU A 119 9.70 -12.68 -4.87
N GLU A 120 10.71 -12.34 -4.09
CA GLU A 120 11.04 -10.94 -3.80
C GLU A 120 11.92 -10.42 -4.91
N TRP A 121 11.52 -9.31 -5.54
CA TRP A 121 12.42 -8.61 -6.43
C TRP A 121 13.57 -8.02 -5.61
N SER A 122 14.80 -8.37 -5.99
CA SER A 122 16.01 -7.74 -5.47
C SER A 122 16.55 -6.77 -6.52
N ASN A 123 17.22 -5.68 -6.10
CA ASN A 123 17.81 -4.63 -6.95
C ASN A 123 18.90 -5.13 -7.94
N LYS A 124 18.96 -6.43 -8.25
CA LYS A 124 19.80 -6.99 -9.31
C LYS A 124 19.07 -6.86 -10.64
N LEU A 125 19.03 -5.64 -11.17
CA LEU A 125 18.96 -5.41 -12.61
C LEU A 125 20.37 -5.06 -13.10
#